data_AF-A0A9N9WAC7-F1
#
_entry.id   AF-A0A9N9WAC7-F1
#
_cell.length_a   1.000
_cell.length_b   1.000
_cell.length_c   1.000
_cell.angle_alpha   90.00
_cell.angle_beta   90.00
_cell.angle_gamma   90.00
#
_symmetry.space_group_name_H-M   'P 1'
#
loop_
_entity.id
_entity.type
_entity.pdbx_description
1 polymer ?
#
loop_
_entity_poly.entity_id
_entity_poly.type
_entity_poly.pdbx_seq_one_letter_code
_entity_poly.pdbx_strand_id
1 'polypeptide(L)'
;MGSAASAVGEVPGAELRLPTTGLKFTVNQLRSLNSYVDSLYDEDQKGRMSTEVESAIESLVQRIVDGAGQRDPRFRCSHIIALHRGKKMRSRSLEYLVTLDSLPILNSGENCRLQDGPTGYGKIRLTGRDADKWEEFLTPSGYLCRDKVVERWVELIARCATARGAGGVRVLCARAAARAQPYQYCYLQRASPVQVSSEGRLAIVEGAAWVMVRAGGGRADAKLVLGARARGCSRAAYVPQSYYAVAVGPPTSVVCADRSSTWQLWDPYLEAALDAHLSDLSTVARVAGALNALVDKMREGSYQGTLRMVSRYMTSCSLRRRLDRCATLQNTYSRAFVSAHASHHMLLILDELVCICERGGVAGYVWGWGRGAGVRRGGRGGRGADWQQDAVCLRACLHTIHQMASNDEVPPTPAESLEIILFDRWENLNKEYKGSGPTYSRRQLRYLWRVADALVRCKNMIVCDNHSNFRANLIQVTAQGDDAIEELIHILAIMLDQARDLYTNNFQRHTVGELDKELSSYRYILIEVL
;
A
#
# COMPACT_ATOMS: atom_id res chain seq x y z
N MET A 1 -10.52 17.36 16.68
CA MET A 1 -10.58 18.82 16.95
C MET A 1 -9.16 19.34 16.99
N GLY A 2 -8.82 20.21 16.04
CA GLY A 2 -7.46 20.51 15.63
C GLY A 2 -6.74 21.53 16.51
N SER A 3 -5.43 21.35 16.65
CA SER A 3 -4.52 22.38 17.12
C SER A 3 -3.97 23.13 15.90
N ALA A 4 -4.39 24.39 15.74
CA ALA A 4 -4.06 25.28 14.63
C ALA A 4 -2.63 25.87 14.71
N ALA A 5 -1.69 25.20 15.40
CA ALA A 5 -0.39 25.76 15.74
C ALA A 5 0.80 25.22 14.90
N SER A 6 0.58 24.46 13.82
CA SER A 6 1.68 23.79 13.08
C SER A 6 1.72 24.03 11.57
N ALA A 7 1.05 25.06 11.05
CA ALA A 7 0.99 25.33 9.60
C ALA A 7 2.29 25.97 9.03
N VAL A 8 3.18 26.49 9.88
CA VAL A 8 4.42 27.15 9.45
C VAL A 8 5.48 26.09 9.17
N GLY A 9 5.62 25.70 7.90
CA GLY A 9 6.60 24.71 7.43
C GLY A 9 6.02 23.51 6.68
N GLU A 10 4.69 23.36 6.63
CA GLU A 10 4.04 22.26 5.92
C GLU A 10 3.82 22.53 4.42
N VAL A 11 3.91 23.79 4.00
CA VAL A 11 3.69 24.20 2.61
C VAL A 11 4.98 24.00 1.80
N PRO A 12 4.93 23.24 0.69
CA PRO A 12 6.07 23.08 -0.20
C PRO A 12 6.50 24.41 -0.85
N GLY A 13 7.81 24.57 -1.12
CA GLY A 13 8.36 25.74 -1.81
C GLY A 13 8.97 26.81 -0.90
N ALA A 14 8.88 26.64 0.43
CA ALA A 14 9.56 27.47 1.42
C ALA A 14 10.64 26.68 2.17
N GLU A 15 11.41 27.38 3.01
CA GLU A 15 12.27 26.73 3.99
C GLU A 15 11.46 25.75 4.85
N LEU A 16 12.04 24.57 5.10
CA LEU A 16 11.38 23.52 5.86
C LEU A 16 11.95 23.49 7.27
N ARG A 17 11.07 23.70 8.26
CA ARG A 17 11.36 23.38 9.66
C ARG A 17 10.56 22.14 10.06
N LEU A 18 11.26 21.07 10.40
CA LEU A 18 10.63 19.84 10.84
C LEU A 18 10.01 20.03 12.24
N PRO A 19 8.71 19.77 12.43
CA PRO A 19 8.02 20.12 13.67
C PRO A 19 8.46 19.30 14.89
N THR A 20 8.88 18.06 14.69
CA THR A 20 9.22 17.13 15.79
C THR A 20 10.70 17.14 16.12
N THR A 21 11.55 17.06 15.09
CA THR A 21 13.01 17.07 15.25
C THR A 21 13.60 18.46 15.37
N GLY A 22 12.90 19.49 14.88
CA GLY A 22 13.35 20.88 14.92
C GLY A 22 14.42 21.23 13.88
N LEU A 23 14.80 20.27 13.02
CA LEU A 23 15.76 20.48 11.94
C LEU A 23 15.25 21.51 10.93
N LYS A 24 16.16 22.33 10.41
CA LYS A 24 15.88 23.36 9.42
C LYS A 24 16.62 23.08 8.13
N PHE A 25 15.92 23.21 7.02
CA PHE A 25 16.43 23.05 5.67
C PHE A 25 16.13 24.29 4.84
N THR A 26 17.15 24.86 4.21
CA THR A 26 16.98 25.93 3.22
C THR A 26 16.35 25.36 1.94
N VAL A 27 15.82 26.24 1.08
CA VAL A 27 15.28 25.82 -0.22
C VAL A 27 16.34 25.13 -1.08
N ASN A 28 17.58 25.61 -1.05
CA ASN A 28 18.70 25.02 -1.78
C ASN A 28 19.05 23.62 -1.25
N GLN A 29 19.09 23.46 0.08
CA GLN A 29 19.26 22.15 0.71
C GLN A 29 18.18 21.15 0.28
N LEU A 30 16.91 21.56 0.30
CA LEU A 30 15.81 20.70 -0.16
C LEU A 30 15.96 20.31 -1.63
N ARG A 31 16.37 21.24 -2.49
CA ARG A 31 16.57 20.94 -3.92
C ARG A 31 17.75 19.99 -4.14
N SER A 32 18.87 20.19 -3.44
CA SER A 32 20.02 19.28 -3.50
C SER A 32 19.64 17.85 -3.11
N LEU A 33 18.72 17.70 -2.15
CA LEU A 33 18.23 16.39 -1.69
C LEU A 33 17.29 15.69 -2.67
N ASN A 34 16.77 16.35 -3.72
CA ASN A 34 15.92 15.68 -4.70
C ASN A 34 16.70 14.60 -5.46
N SER A 35 17.97 14.81 -5.80
CA SER A 35 18.80 13.77 -6.43
C SER A 35 19.05 12.57 -5.51
N TYR A 36 19.09 12.81 -4.19
CA TYR A 36 19.18 11.73 -3.20
C TYR A 36 17.90 10.92 -3.13
N VAL A 37 16.72 11.55 -3.24
CA VAL A 37 15.43 10.85 -3.37
C VAL A 37 15.43 9.96 -4.61
N ASP A 38 15.88 10.47 -5.75
CA ASP A 38 15.96 9.70 -7.00
C ASP A 38 16.93 8.51 -6.86
N SER A 39 18.09 8.72 -6.21
CA SER A 39 19.06 7.65 -5.95
C SER A 39 18.47 6.54 -5.06
N LEU A 40 17.73 6.89 -4.01
CA LEU A 40 17.04 5.93 -3.14
C LEU A 40 15.91 5.20 -3.88
N TYR A 41 15.20 5.91 -4.76
CA TYR A 41 14.18 5.29 -5.60
C TYR A 41 14.79 4.24 -6.53
N ASP A 42 15.90 4.56 -7.19
CA ASP A 42 16.62 3.62 -8.06
C ASP A 42 17.15 2.39 -7.31
N GLU A 43 17.62 2.58 -6.07
CA GLU A 43 17.99 1.46 -5.19
C GLU A 43 16.80 0.54 -4.89
N ASP A 44 15.62 1.11 -4.62
CA ASP A 44 14.38 0.33 -4.42
C ASP A 44 14.00 -0.45 -5.68
N GLN A 45 14.08 0.17 -6.86
CA GLN A 45 13.80 -0.48 -8.15
C GLN A 45 14.73 -1.68 -8.38
N LYS A 46 16.03 -1.52 -8.13
CA LYS A 46 17.04 -2.58 -8.28
C LYS A 46 16.86 -3.72 -7.28
N GLY A 47 16.30 -3.42 -6.10
CA GLY A 47 16.02 -4.41 -5.06
C GLY A 47 14.78 -5.28 -5.31
N ARG A 48 14.06 -5.07 -6.43
CA ARG A 48 12.85 -5.84 -6.77
C ARG A 48 13.19 -7.26 -7.20
N MET A 49 12.34 -8.19 -6.80
CA MET A 49 12.44 -9.59 -7.20
C MET A 49 12.12 -9.73 -8.69
N SER A 50 12.81 -10.64 -9.39
CA SER A 50 12.52 -10.89 -10.81
C SER A 50 11.17 -11.57 -11.00
N THR A 51 10.55 -11.34 -12.15
CA THR A 51 9.26 -11.91 -12.55
C THR A 51 9.28 -13.44 -12.61
N GLU A 52 10.43 -14.02 -12.97
CA GLU A 52 10.65 -15.47 -13.00
C GLU A 52 10.55 -16.08 -11.60
N VAL A 53 11.20 -15.45 -10.61
CA VAL A 53 11.17 -15.90 -9.22
C VAL A 53 9.78 -15.68 -8.63
N GLU A 54 9.12 -14.57 -8.95
CA GLU A 54 7.72 -14.31 -8.58
C GLU A 54 6.78 -15.41 -9.08
N SER A 55 6.82 -15.73 -10.38
CA SER A 55 5.99 -16.76 -11.01
C SER A 55 6.24 -18.16 -10.43
N ALA A 56 7.50 -18.50 -10.16
CA ALA A 56 7.85 -19.78 -9.54
C ALA A 56 7.27 -19.91 -8.11
N ILE A 57 7.29 -18.83 -7.33
CA ILE A 57 6.73 -18.81 -5.98
C ILE A 57 5.20 -18.79 -6.02
N GLU A 58 4.59 -18.06 -6.96
CA GLU A 58 3.14 -18.07 -7.16
C GLU A 58 2.62 -19.47 -7.46
N SER A 59 3.28 -20.18 -8.39
CA SER A 59 2.96 -21.56 -8.73
C SER A 59 3.08 -22.50 -7.52
N LEU A 60 4.06 -22.26 -6.65
CA LEU A 60 4.23 -23.00 -5.41
C LEU A 60 3.12 -22.69 -4.39
N VAL A 61 2.77 -21.41 -4.20
CA VAL A 61 1.71 -20.96 -3.30
C VAL A 61 0.37 -21.55 -3.71
N GLN A 62 0.01 -21.45 -4.99
CA GLN A 62 -1.24 -22.01 -5.52
C GLN A 62 -1.35 -23.50 -5.22
N ARG A 63 -0.31 -24.28 -5.53
CA ARG A 63 -0.28 -25.72 -5.26
C ARG A 63 -0.44 -26.07 -3.78
N ILE A 64 0.21 -25.31 -2.89
CA ILE A 64 0.11 -25.51 -1.44
C ILE A 64 -1.30 -25.21 -0.95
N VAL A 65 -1.88 -24.09 -1.39
CA VAL A 65 -3.23 -23.66 -1.00
C VAL A 65 -4.29 -24.63 -1.52
N ASP A 66 -4.19 -25.05 -2.78
CA ASP A 66 -5.10 -26.03 -3.38
C ASP A 66 -5.02 -27.39 -2.66
N GLY A 67 -3.80 -27.85 -2.37
CA GLY A 67 -3.59 -29.09 -1.61
C GLY A 67 -4.22 -29.03 -0.21
N ALA A 68 -4.15 -27.87 0.46
CA ALA A 68 -4.77 -27.67 1.77
C ALA A 68 -6.31 -27.77 1.67
N GLY A 69 -6.90 -27.15 0.64
CA GLY A 69 -8.34 -27.22 0.37
C GLY A 69 -8.87 -28.60 -0.07
N GLN A 70 -8.02 -29.43 -0.68
CA GLN A 70 -8.35 -30.83 -0.99
C GLN A 70 -8.35 -31.71 0.27
N ARG A 71 -7.44 -31.45 1.20
CA ARG A 71 -7.33 -32.20 2.47
C ARG A 71 -8.40 -31.82 3.48
N ASP A 72 -8.78 -30.55 3.53
CA ASP A 72 -9.85 -30.04 4.38
C ASP A 72 -10.71 -29.04 3.59
N PRO A 73 -11.91 -29.44 3.13
CA PRO A 73 -12.78 -28.59 2.32
C PRO A 73 -13.18 -27.25 2.97
N ARG A 74 -13.03 -27.12 4.30
CA ARG A 74 -13.28 -25.86 5.02
C ARG A 74 -12.22 -24.79 4.74
N PHE A 75 -11.03 -25.20 4.33
CA PHE A 75 -9.93 -24.32 3.93
C PHE A 75 -9.78 -24.21 2.41
N ARG A 76 -10.79 -24.65 1.64
CA ARG A 76 -10.83 -24.41 0.20
C ARG A 76 -10.85 -22.92 -0.08
N CYS A 77 -9.91 -22.49 -0.91
CA CYS A 77 -9.75 -21.12 -1.36
C CYS A 77 -10.04 -21.09 -2.86
N SER A 78 -10.92 -20.18 -3.28
CA SER A 78 -11.18 -19.92 -4.70
C SER A 78 -10.44 -18.66 -5.16
N HIS A 79 -10.06 -17.77 -4.24
CA HIS A 79 -9.40 -16.51 -4.54
C HIS A 79 -8.18 -16.27 -3.66
N ILE A 80 -6.99 -16.25 -4.29
CA ILE A 80 -5.76 -15.81 -3.63
C ILE A 80 -5.49 -14.37 -4.07
N ILE A 81 -5.42 -13.45 -3.12
CA ILE A 81 -5.20 -12.03 -3.40
C ILE A 81 -3.73 -11.70 -3.19
N ALA A 82 -3.03 -11.33 -4.26
CA ALA A 82 -1.64 -10.90 -4.22
C ALA A 82 -1.54 -9.47 -3.64
N LEU A 83 -1.20 -9.38 -2.35
CA LEU A 83 -1.17 -8.13 -1.58
C LEU A 83 0.03 -7.24 -1.90
N HIS A 84 1.00 -7.73 -2.66
CA HIS A 84 2.21 -7.01 -3.04
C HIS A 84 2.07 -6.29 -4.39
N ARG A 85 1.08 -6.68 -5.21
CA ARG A 85 0.78 -6.05 -6.50
C ARG A 85 0.08 -4.71 -6.30
N GLY A 86 0.31 -3.77 -7.21
CA GLY A 86 -0.29 -2.43 -7.18
C GLY A 86 0.19 -1.51 -6.05
N LYS A 87 0.96 -2.00 -5.07
CA LYS A 87 1.48 -1.16 -3.98
C LYS A 87 2.66 -0.32 -4.42
N LYS A 88 2.73 0.93 -3.94
CA LYS A 88 3.90 1.79 -4.13
C LYS A 88 5.06 1.43 -3.20
N MET A 89 4.76 1.12 -1.94
CA MET A 89 5.74 0.62 -0.97
C MET A 89 5.70 -0.90 -0.89
N ARG A 90 6.50 -1.59 -1.72
CA ARG A 90 6.50 -3.06 -1.80
C ARG A 90 7.48 -3.69 -0.80
N SER A 91 7.15 -4.91 -0.38
CA SER A 91 8.08 -5.73 0.38
C SER A 91 9.01 -6.49 -0.55
N ARG A 92 10.23 -6.82 -0.10
CA ARG A 92 11.07 -7.84 -0.75
C ARG A 92 10.52 -9.28 -0.62
N SER A 93 9.35 -9.45 -0.01
CA SER A 93 8.65 -10.72 0.17
C SER A 93 7.30 -10.67 -0.51
N LEU A 94 6.88 -11.74 -1.15
CA LEU A 94 5.52 -11.86 -1.66
C LEU A 94 4.54 -11.99 -0.50
N GLU A 95 3.41 -11.31 -0.59
CA GLU A 95 2.36 -11.34 0.42
C GLU A 95 1.03 -11.72 -0.24
N TYR A 96 0.30 -12.65 0.37
CA TYR A 96 -0.96 -13.18 -0.14
C TYR A 96 -2.01 -13.27 0.96
N LEU A 97 -3.23 -12.87 0.63
CA LEU A 97 -4.42 -13.12 1.42
C LEU A 97 -5.16 -14.32 0.80
N VAL A 98 -5.28 -15.39 1.57
CA VAL A 98 -5.98 -16.62 1.21
C VAL A 98 -7.41 -16.52 1.78
N THR A 99 -8.41 -16.56 0.91
CA THR A 99 -9.80 -16.39 1.34
C THR A 99 -10.38 -17.69 1.88
N LEU A 100 -11.05 -17.61 3.04
CA LEU A 100 -11.83 -18.70 3.62
C LEU A 100 -13.22 -18.74 2.98
N ASP A 101 -13.31 -19.16 1.72
CA ASP A 101 -14.56 -19.13 0.94
C ASP A 101 -15.61 -20.15 1.44
N SER A 102 -15.18 -21.09 2.26
CA SER A 102 -16.07 -22.05 2.93
C SER A 102 -16.86 -21.42 4.09
N LEU A 103 -16.53 -20.19 4.49
CA LEU A 103 -17.35 -19.35 5.37
C LEU A 103 -18.31 -18.50 4.52
N PRO A 104 -19.58 -18.31 4.95
CA PRO A 104 -20.45 -17.32 4.35
C PRO A 104 -19.84 -15.92 4.43
N ILE A 105 -20.17 -15.06 3.46
CA ILE A 105 -19.77 -13.64 3.51
C ILE A 105 -20.31 -13.03 4.81
N LEU A 106 -19.41 -12.53 5.66
CA LEU A 106 -19.77 -11.96 6.95
C LEU A 106 -20.76 -10.79 6.73
N ASN A 107 -21.75 -10.68 7.61
CA ASN A 107 -22.82 -9.66 7.57
C ASN A 107 -23.78 -9.76 6.37
N SER A 108 -23.73 -10.84 5.58
CA SER A 108 -24.74 -11.07 4.53
C SER A 108 -26.07 -11.58 5.07
N GLY A 109 -26.08 -12.15 6.29
CA GLY A 109 -27.28 -12.70 6.94
C GLY A 109 -27.14 -12.77 8.47
N GLU A 110 -28.03 -13.52 9.12
CA GLU A 110 -28.03 -13.65 10.59
C GLU A 110 -27.03 -14.69 11.11
N ASN A 111 -26.74 -15.70 10.30
CA ASN A 111 -25.96 -16.87 10.71
C ASN A 111 -24.45 -16.65 10.79
N CYS A 112 -23.95 -15.58 10.16
CA CYS A 112 -22.52 -15.29 10.08
C CYS A 112 -22.34 -13.77 10.16
N ARG A 113 -22.02 -13.28 11.37
CA ARG A 113 -21.91 -11.84 11.65
C ARG A 113 -20.54 -11.49 12.20
N LEU A 114 -20.04 -10.33 11.77
CA LEU A 114 -18.88 -9.70 12.36
C LEU A 114 -19.34 -8.75 13.47
N GLN A 115 -18.95 -9.05 14.70
CA GLN A 115 -19.18 -8.19 15.85
C GLN A 115 -18.00 -7.25 16.05
N ASP A 116 -18.28 -5.98 16.33
CA ASP A 116 -17.26 -4.97 16.56
C ASP A 116 -16.36 -5.34 17.76
N GLY A 117 -15.06 -5.11 17.58
CA GLY A 117 -14.04 -5.24 18.61
C GLY A 117 -13.30 -3.91 18.84
N PRO A 118 -12.06 -3.95 19.37
CA PRO A 118 -11.18 -2.78 19.39
C PRO A 118 -11.01 -2.20 17.98
N THR A 119 -10.64 -0.92 17.87
CA THR A 119 -10.48 -0.24 16.56
C THR A 119 -9.58 -1.04 15.61
N GLY A 120 -10.12 -1.39 14.44
CA GLY A 120 -9.43 -2.22 13.44
C GLY A 120 -9.51 -3.73 13.70
N TYR A 121 -10.37 -4.18 14.63
CA TYR A 121 -10.57 -5.58 14.98
C TYR A 121 -12.06 -5.93 15.16
N GLY A 122 -12.40 -7.20 15.04
CA GLY A 122 -13.75 -7.73 15.27
C GLY A 122 -13.76 -9.22 15.61
N LYS A 123 -14.91 -9.76 16.00
CA LYS A 123 -15.11 -11.19 16.27
C LYS A 123 -16.11 -11.77 15.29
N ILE A 124 -15.85 -12.97 14.78
CA ILE A 124 -16.75 -13.65 13.86
C ILE A 124 -17.66 -14.56 14.67
N ARG A 125 -18.97 -14.33 14.63
CA ARG A 125 -19.99 -15.16 15.27
C ARG A 125 -20.67 -16.03 14.22
N LEU A 126 -20.73 -17.34 14.47
CA LEU A 126 -21.41 -18.32 13.64
C LEU A 126 -22.60 -18.90 14.40
N THR A 127 -23.72 -19.12 13.71
CA THR A 127 -24.91 -19.80 14.24
C THR A 127 -25.52 -20.72 13.18
N GLY A 128 -26.38 -21.65 13.61
CA GLY A 128 -27.05 -22.61 12.72
C GLY A 128 -26.08 -23.58 12.06
N ARG A 129 -26.36 -23.99 10.82
CA ARG A 129 -25.57 -25.02 10.08
C ARG A 129 -24.09 -24.66 9.91
N ASP A 130 -23.78 -23.37 9.83
CA ASP A 130 -22.39 -22.91 9.73
C ASP A 130 -21.63 -23.10 11.05
N ALA A 131 -22.32 -23.02 12.19
CA ALA A 131 -21.72 -23.33 13.48
C ALA A 131 -21.37 -24.82 13.58
N ASP A 132 -22.27 -25.71 13.13
CA ASP A 132 -22.04 -27.16 13.13
C ASP A 132 -20.82 -27.53 12.25
N LYS A 133 -20.70 -26.93 11.07
CA LYS A 133 -19.56 -27.15 10.15
C LYS A 133 -18.21 -26.75 10.76
N TRP A 134 -18.20 -25.72 11.61
CA TRP A 134 -17.00 -25.13 12.19
C TRP A 134 -16.86 -25.42 13.70
N GLU A 135 -17.65 -26.36 14.25
CA GLU A 135 -17.82 -26.58 15.68
C GLU A 135 -16.50 -26.70 16.45
N GLU A 136 -15.54 -27.46 15.93
CA GLU A 136 -14.24 -27.65 16.57
C GLU A 136 -13.41 -26.35 16.72
N PHE A 137 -13.66 -25.37 15.84
CA PHE A 137 -13.02 -24.06 15.84
C PHE A 137 -13.78 -23.01 16.63
N LEU A 138 -14.96 -23.32 17.18
CA LEU A 138 -15.73 -22.35 17.95
C LEU A 138 -15.26 -22.27 19.40
N THR A 139 -15.44 -21.09 19.99
CA THR A 139 -15.42 -20.89 21.44
C THR A 139 -16.76 -21.35 22.03
N PRO A 140 -16.84 -21.60 23.36
CA PRO A 140 -18.11 -21.89 24.02
C PRO A 140 -19.19 -20.81 23.82
N SER A 141 -18.76 -19.58 23.51
CA SER A 141 -19.61 -18.43 23.20
C SER A 141 -20.03 -18.32 21.72
N GLY A 142 -19.66 -19.28 20.86
CA GLY A 142 -20.04 -19.32 19.45
C GLY A 142 -19.22 -18.40 18.53
N TYR A 143 -18.04 -17.96 18.97
CA TYR A 143 -17.12 -17.18 18.13
C TYR A 143 -16.07 -18.07 17.47
N LEU A 144 -15.70 -17.75 16.23
CA LEU A 144 -14.65 -18.46 15.52
C LEU A 144 -13.28 -18.15 16.13
N CYS A 145 -12.66 -19.16 16.75
CA CYS A 145 -11.36 -19.08 17.38
C CYS A 145 -10.26 -19.02 16.32
N ARG A 146 -9.77 -17.81 16.03
CA ARG A 146 -8.64 -17.53 15.13
C ARG A 146 -7.48 -18.50 15.36
N ASP A 147 -7.06 -18.67 16.61
CA ASP A 147 -5.84 -19.46 16.91
C ASP A 147 -5.99 -20.93 16.48
N LYS A 148 -7.16 -21.54 16.68
CA LYS A 148 -7.43 -22.92 16.22
C LYS A 148 -7.48 -23.01 14.70
N VAL A 149 -8.07 -22.01 14.04
CA VAL A 149 -8.13 -21.94 12.56
C VAL A 149 -6.72 -21.81 11.97
N VAL A 150 -5.89 -20.93 12.55
CA VAL A 150 -4.50 -20.73 12.13
C VAL A 150 -3.66 -21.98 12.38
N GLU A 151 -3.80 -22.62 13.54
CA GLU A 151 -3.10 -23.86 13.86
C GLU A 151 -3.40 -24.96 12.83
N ARG A 152 -4.68 -25.16 12.52
CA ARG A 152 -5.10 -26.12 11.48
C ARG A 152 -4.57 -25.74 10.10
N TRP A 153 -4.59 -24.46 9.76
CA TRP A 153 -4.06 -23.98 8.48
C TRP A 153 -2.56 -24.27 8.33
N VAL A 154 -1.78 -24.00 9.37
CA VAL A 154 -0.34 -24.30 9.42
C VAL A 154 -0.10 -25.80 9.25
N GLU A 155 -0.89 -26.64 9.92
CA GLU A 155 -0.83 -28.10 9.78
C GLU A 155 -1.09 -28.54 8.33
N LEU A 156 -2.12 -27.98 7.68
CA LEU A 156 -2.46 -28.29 6.29
C LEU A 156 -1.36 -27.87 5.31
N ILE A 157 -0.84 -26.64 5.45
CA ILE A 157 0.28 -26.16 4.64
C ILE A 157 1.49 -27.07 4.80
N ALA A 158 1.87 -27.42 6.03
CA ALA A 158 3.04 -28.28 6.28
C ALA A 158 2.88 -29.67 5.64
N ARG A 159 1.67 -30.24 5.65
CA ARG A 159 1.35 -31.52 4.98
C ARG A 159 1.38 -31.43 3.45
N CYS A 160 1.05 -30.27 2.89
CA CYS A 160 1.10 -30.06 1.43
C CYS A 160 2.51 -29.78 0.96
N ALA A 161 3.28 -29.05 1.76
CA ALA A 161 4.70 -28.83 1.56
C ALA A 161 5.55 -30.11 1.59
N THR A 162 5.06 -31.20 2.20
CA THR A 162 5.74 -32.51 2.29
C THR A 162 5.29 -33.54 1.27
N ALA A 163 4.20 -33.29 0.53
CA ALA A 163 3.65 -34.26 -0.41
C ALA A 163 4.55 -34.35 -1.66
N ARG A 164 4.99 -35.58 -2.00
CA ARG A 164 5.81 -35.86 -3.19
C ARG A 164 5.01 -35.55 -4.46
N GLY A 165 5.26 -34.41 -5.08
CA GLY A 165 4.70 -34.06 -6.39
C GLY A 165 5.47 -34.74 -7.52
N ALA A 166 4.76 -35.45 -8.40
CA ALA A 166 5.28 -36.23 -9.53
C ALA A 166 5.61 -35.38 -10.78
N GLY A 167 6.40 -34.31 -10.63
CA GLY A 167 6.84 -33.52 -11.78
C GLY A 167 8.01 -32.62 -11.45
N GLY A 168 9.20 -32.93 -11.99
CA GLY A 168 10.41 -32.09 -12.14
C GLY A 168 11.05 -31.47 -10.89
N VAL A 169 10.28 -30.90 -9.98
CA VAL A 169 10.71 -30.21 -8.77
C VAL A 169 10.80 -31.23 -7.63
N ARG A 170 11.99 -31.78 -7.44
CA ARG A 170 12.25 -32.82 -6.42
C ARG A 170 11.97 -32.27 -5.00
N VAL A 171 11.00 -32.91 -4.36
CA VAL A 171 10.78 -33.13 -2.91
C VAL A 171 11.35 -32.08 -1.94
N LEU A 172 10.49 -31.19 -1.47
CA LEU A 172 10.72 -30.35 -0.29
C LEU A 172 10.07 -31.05 0.91
N CYS A 173 10.74 -31.14 2.07
CA CYS A 173 10.20 -31.81 3.26
C CYS A 173 10.17 -30.86 4.47
N ALA A 174 8.99 -30.47 4.95
CA ALA A 174 8.80 -29.75 6.22
C ALA A 174 8.13 -30.66 7.27
N ARG A 175 8.84 -31.08 8.33
CA ARG A 175 8.25 -31.90 9.41
C ARG A 175 7.71 -31.01 10.53
N ALA A 176 6.51 -31.33 11.02
CA ALA A 176 5.90 -30.65 12.16
C ALA A 176 6.66 -30.88 13.46
N ALA A 177 6.90 -29.81 14.22
CA ALA A 177 7.35 -29.91 15.61
C ALA A 177 6.21 -30.49 16.46
N ALA A 178 6.52 -31.46 17.32
CA ALA A 178 5.52 -32.22 18.08
C ALA A 178 4.73 -31.39 19.12
N ARG A 179 5.18 -30.17 19.43
CA ARG A 179 4.53 -29.22 20.32
C ARG A 179 4.83 -27.81 19.82
N ALA A 180 3.94 -27.28 19.02
CA ALA A 180 4.08 -25.91 18.57
C ALA A 180 3.31 -25.02 19.55
N GLN A 181 3.99 -24.07 20.17
CA GLN A 181 3.37 -23.16 21.13
C GLN A 181 2.65 -22.06 20.34
N PRO A 182 1.49 -21.56 20.79
CA PRO A 182 0.87 -20.38 20.21
C PRO A 182 1.91 -19.26 20.06
N TYR A 183 2.01 -18.66 18.87
CA TYR A 183 3.00 -17.62 18.52
C TYR A 183 4.47 -18.06 18.46
N GLN A 184 4.77 -19.37 18.49
CA GLN A 184 6.09 -19.96 18.25
C GLN A 184 5.96 -21.30 17.53
N TYR A 185 5.99 -21.27 16.20
CA TYR A 185 5.99 -22.50 15.41
C TYR A 185 7.21 -22.47 14.48
N CYS A 186 8.15 -23.36 14.76
CA CYS A 186 9.38 -23.54 13.99
C CYS A 186 9.30 -24.88 13.25
N TYR A 187 9.05 -24.84 11.95
CA TYR A 187 9.23 -25.99 11.07
C TYR A 187 10.60 -25.86 10.39
N LEU A 188 11.63 -26.48 11.00
CA LEU A 188 12.97 -26.56 10.43
C LEU A 188 13.22 -27.96 9.87
N GLN A 189 13.64 -28.04 8.62
CA GLN A 189 14.23 -29.27 8.07
C GLN A 189 15.64 -29.44 8.64
N ARG A 190 15.91 -30.57 9.28
CA ARG A 190 17.29 -31.05 9.52
C ARG A 190 17.75 -31.77 8.24
N ALA A 191 18.85 -31.33 7.65
CA ALA A 191 19.41 -31.96 6.47
C ALA A 191 19.75 -33.43 6.76
N SER A 192 19.37 -34.33 5.84
CA SER A 192 20.05 -35.63 5.73
C SER A 192 21.49 -35.37 5.28
N PRO A 193 22.50 -36.06 5.83
CA PRO A 193 23.91 -35.81 5.53
C PRO A 193 24.34 -36.12 4.09
N VAL A 194 23.42 -36.49 3.18
CA VAL A 194 23.74 -37.03 1.84
C VAL A 194 23.41 -36.07 0.69
N GLN A 195 22.84 -34.88 0.91
CA GLN A 195 22.50 -33.96 -0.20
C GLN A 195 23.14 -32.57 -0.05
N VAL A 196 24.30 -32.43 -0.71
CA VAL A 196 25.09 -31.18 -0.87
C VAL A 196 24.75 -30.51 -2.22
N SER A 197 23.46 -30.37 -2.55
CA SER A 197 23.03 -29.50 -3.66
C SER A 197 22.26 -28.31 -3.10
N SER A 198 22.71 -27.10 -3.43
CA SER A 198 22.22 -25.80 -2.95
C SER A 198 20.82 -25.40 -3.44
N GLU A 199 20.02 -26.34 -3.95
CA GLU A 199 18.73 -26.07 -4.59
C GLU A 199 17.57 -26.54 -3.72
N GLY A 200 16.64 -25.62 -3.43
CA GLY A 200 15.33 -25.93 -2.87
C GLY A 200 15.32 -26.26 -1.38
N ARG A 201 15.34 -25.22 -0.52
CA ARG A 201 14.96 -25.36 0.90
C ARG A 201 13.67 -24.60 1.16
N LEU A 202 12.64 -25.32 1.60
CA LEU A 202 11.39 -24.75 2.08
C LEU A 202 11.43 -24.64 3.60
N ALA A 203 11.54 -23.42 4.12
CA ALA A 203 11.36 -23.17 5.55
C ALA A 203 9.97 -22.59 5.75
N ILE A 204 9.17 -23.23 6.61
CA ILE A 204 7.93 -22.66 7.11
C ILE A 204 8.26 -21.99 8.45
N VAL A 205 8.41 -20.66 8.41
CA VAL A 205 8.64 -19.86 9.62
C VAL A 205 7.31 -19.21 9.97
N GLU A 206 6.76 -19.54 11.15
CA GLU A 206 5.56 -18.88 11.61
C GLU A 206 5.88 -17.51 12.20
N GLY A 207 5.31 -16.46 11.61
CA GLY A 207 5.21 -15.16 12.27
C GLY A 207 3.87 -15.06 13.00
N ALA A 208 3.75 -14.19 13.99
CA ALA A 208 2.55 -13.97 14.81
C ALA A 208 1.24 -13.57 14.04
N ALA A 209 1.29 -13.54 12.70
CA ALA A 209 0.23 -13.12 11.81
C ALA A 209 0.29 -13.80 10.42
N TRP A 210 1.33 -14.59 10.11
CA TRP A 210 1.60 -15.06 8.74
C TRP A 210 2.23 -16.46 8.74
N VAL A 211 1.81 -17.29 7.80
CA VAL A 211 2.54 -18.50 7.42
C VAL A 211 3.53 -18.14 6.32
N MET A 212 4.83 -18.17 6.63
CA MET A 212 5.86 -17.86 5.65
C MET A 212 6.32 -19.13 4.94
N VAL A 213 6.46 -19.06 3.63
CA VAL A 213 7.02 -20.09 2.77
C VAL A 213 8.28 -19.52 2.12
N ARG A 214 9.45 -20.03 2.51
CA ARG A 214 10.73 -19.63 1.90
C ARG A 214 11.09 -20.54 0.74
N ALA A 215 11.61 -19.99 -0.35
CA ALA A 215 12.12 -20.75 -1.49
C ALA A 215 13.59 -20.43 -1.77
N GLY A 216 14.30 -21.33 -2.46
CA GLY A 216 15.65 -21.06 -2.99
C GLY A 216 16.72 -20.76 -1.94
N GLY A 217 16.67 -21.40 -0.76
CA GLY A 217 17.67 -21.16 0.31
C GLY A 217 17.48 -19.85 1.08
N GLY A 218 16.29 -19.26 1.02
CA GLY A 218 15.99 -17.97 1.65
C GLY A 218 16.17 -16.76 0.72
N ARG A 219 16.33 -17.01 -0.59
CA ARG A 219 16.39 -15.95 -1.61
C ARG A 219 15.05 -15.26 -1.84
N ALA A 220 13.95 -15.94 -1.53
CA ALA A 220 12.62 -15.36 -1.65
C ALA A 220 11.62 -15.98 -0.67
N ASP A 221 10.73 -15.13 -0.16
CA ASP A 221 9.77 -15.48 0.88
C ASP A 221 8.35 -15.10 0.42
N ALA A 222 7.40 -16.03 0.52
CA ALA A 222 5.97 -15.78 0.41
C ALA A 222 5.31 -15.80 1.78
N LYS A 223 4.45 -14.84 2.09
CA LYS A 223 3.69 -14.77 3.34
C LYS A 223 2.22 -14.96 3.05
N LEU A 224 1.60 -15.93 3.69
CA LEU A 224 0.20 -16.27 3.54
C LEU A 224 -0.55 -15.88 4.81
N VAL A 225 -1.67 -15.19 4.67
CA VAL A 225 -2.60 -14.93 5.77
C VAL A 225 -4.01 -15.33 5.36
N LEU A 226 -4.77 -15.89 6.30
CA LEU A 226 -6.17 -16.23 6.07
C LEU A 226 -7.08 -15.03 6.32
N GLY A 227 -8.13 -14.89 5.52
CA GLY A 227 -9.20 -13.95 5.81
C GLY A 227 -10.58 -14.40 5.36
N ALA A 228 -11.58 -14.00 6.12
CA ALA A 228 -12.99 -14.16 5.80
C ALA A 228 -13.53 -12.85 5.20
N ARG A 229 -14.27 -12.94 4.10
CA ARG A 229 -14.82 -11.78 3.40
C ARG A 229 -16.01 -11.21 4.17
N ALA A 230 -16.04 -9.91 4.39
CA ALA A 230 -17.13 -9.17 5.02
C ALA A 230 -17.82 -8.22 4.05
N ARG A 231 -19.13 -8.07 4.22
CA ARG A 231 -19.95 -7.06 3.54
C ARG A 231 -20.28 -5.91 4.49
N GLY A 232 -20.49 -4.73 3.91
CA GLY A 232 -20.84 -3.50 4.62
C GLY A 232 -19.60 -2.72 5.02
N CYS A 233 -19.76 -1.83 6.01
CA CYS A 233 -18.68 -1.00 6.54
C CYS A 233 -18.62 -1.21 8.06
N SER A 234 -17.42 -1.31 8.62
CA SER A 234 -17.26 -1.20 10.08
C SER A 234 -17.52 0.26 10.49
N ARG A 235 -18.21 0.50 11.60
CA ARG A 235 -18.50 1.86 12.11
C ARG A 235 -17.24 2.72 12.32
N ALA A 236 -16.07 2.08 12.41
CA ALA A 236 -14.77 2.73 12.63
C ALA A 236 -13.92 2.91 11.35
N ALA A 237 -14.43 2.55 10.16
CA ALA A 237 -13.73 2.72 8.89
C ALA A 237 -14.12 4.02 8.20
N TYR A 238 -13.17 4.63 7.47
CA TYR A 238 -13.39 5.89 6.75
C TYR A 238 -14.19 5.74 5.44
N VAL A 239 -14.32 4.53 4.87
CA VAL A 239 -14.94 4.32 3.54
C VAL A 239 -15.79 3.03 3.52
N PRO A 240 -16.99 3.03 2.90
CA PRO A 240 -17.86 1.86 2.81
C PRO A 240 -17.53 0.97 1.60
N GLN A 241 -16.72 -0.08 1.78
CA GLN A 241 -16.52 -1.14 0.79
C GLN A 241 -16.30 -2.52 1.43
N SER A 242 -16.37 -3.59 0.63
CA SER A 242 -16.16 -4.97 1.11
C SER A 242 -14.74 -5.15 1.65
N TYR A 243 -14.63 -5.58 2.89
CA TYR A 243 -13.37 -5.75 3.60
C TYR A 243 -13.21 -7.20 4.08
N TYR A 244 -12.11 -7.52 4.75
CA TYR A 244 -11.77 -8.85 5.24
C TYR A 244 -11.53 -8.83 6.74
N ALA A 245 -12.03 -9.86 7.43
CA ALA A 245 -11.61 -10.21 8.77
C ALA A 245 -10.46 -11.23 8.66
N VAL A 246 -9.26 -10.79 8.98
CA VAL A 246 -7.99 -11.47 8.75
C VAL A 246 -7.51 -12.11 10.04
N ALA A 247 -6.91 -13.29 9.94
CA ALA A 247 -6.51 -14.14 11.06
C ALA A 247 -5.28 -13.60 11.82
N VAL A 248 -5.34 -12.33 12.23
CA VAL A 248 -4.31 -11.62 12.99
C VAL A 248 -4.93 -11.08 14.26
N GLY A 249 -4.32 -11.39 15.41
CA GLY A 249 -4.79 -10.94 16.70
C GLY A 249 -4.35 -9.52 17.07
N PRO A 250 -5.06 -8.88 18.01
CA PRO A 250 -4.58 -7.62 18.58
C PRO A 250 -3.27 -7.85 19.36
N PRO A 251 -2.40 -6.83 19.46
CA PRO A 251 -1.16 -6.93 20.23
C PRO A 251 -1.47 -7.02 21.72
N THR A 252 -0.59 -7.63 22.50
CA THR A 252 -0.77 -7.82 23.95
C THR A 252 -0.99 -6.51 24.71
N SER A 253 -0.51 -5.39 24.17
CA SER A 253 -0.75 -4.02 24.66
C SER A 253 -2.20 -3.56 24.59
N VAL A 254 -3.02 -4.15 23.70
CA VAL A 254 -4.44 -3.82 23.58
C VAL A 254 -5.24 -4.74 24.50
N VAL A 255 -5.99 -4.15 25.43
CA VAL A 255 -6.93 -4.89 26.29
C VAL A 255 -8.05 -5.43 25.40
N CYS A 256 -8.17 -6.75 25.32
CA CYS A 256 -9.14 -7.42 24.47
C CYS A 256 -9.59 -8.73 25.12
N ALA A 257 -10.87 -8.79 25.51
CA ALA A 257 -11.51 -10.03 25.94
C ALA A 257 -11.59 -11.02 24.75
N ASP A 258 -11.36 -12.31 25.01
CA ASP A 258 -11.31 -13.39 24.01
C ASP A 258 -10.36 -13.11 22.84
N ARG A 259 -9.12 -12.72 23.17
CA ARG A 259 -8.06 -12.42 22.19
C ARG A 259 -7.92 -13.51 21.13
N SER A 260 -8.09 -14.79 21.48
CA SER A 260 -7.98 -15.93 20.55
C SER A 260 -9.08 -15.98 19.48
N SER A 261 -10.18 -15.25 19.65
CA SER A 261 -11.32 -15.17 18.72
C SER A 261 -11.43 -13.84 17.99
N THR A 262 -10.44 -12.95 18.18
CA THR A 262 -10.45 -11.60 17.60
C THR A 262 -9.66 -11.57 16.29
N TRP A 263 -10.22 -10.98 15.25
CA TRP A 263 -9.68 -10.92 13.89
C TRP A 263 -9.40 -9.46 13.52
N GLN A 264 -8.33 -9.21 12.78
CA GLN A 264 -7.98 -7.88 12.31
C GLN A 264 -8.81 -7.53 11.07
N LEU A 265 -9.32 -6.31 10.99
CA LEU A 265 -10.01 -5.82 9.80
C LEU A 265 -8.99 -5.29 8.79
N TRP A 266 -9.19 -5.65 7.52
CA TRP A 266 -8.34 -5.21 6.42
C TRP A 266 -9.12 -5.01 5.14
N ASP A 267 -8.91 -3.90 4.47
CA ASP A 267 -9.35 -3.65 3.11
C ASP A 267 -8.14 -3.55 2.16
N PRO A 268 -7.64 -4.68 1.64
CA PRO A 268 -6.53 -4.69 0.71
C PRO A 268 -6.92 -4.12 -0.66
N TYR A 269 -8.21 -4.17 -1.03
CA TYR A 269 -8.69 -3.64 -2.30
C TYR A 269 -8.63 -2.12 -2.28
N LEU A 270 -9.20 -1.48 -1.25
CA LEU A 270 -9.11 -0.03 -1.07
C LEU A 270 -7.65 0.43 -1.01
N GLU A 271 -6.81 -0.26 -0.23
CA GLU A 271 -5.38 0.06 -0.16
C GLU A 271 -4.67 -0.04 -1.53
N ALA A 272 -5.05 -1.01 -2.36
CA ALA A 272 -4.50 -1.17 -3.71
C ALA A 272 -5.07 -0.15 -4.69
N ALA A 273 -6.36 0.16 -4.62
CA ALA A 273 -7.01 1.18 -5.44
C ALA A 273 -6.37 2.55 -5.20
N LEU A 274 -6.21 2.95 -3.93
CA LEU A 274 -5.56 4.19 -3.55
C LEU A 274 -4.14 4.33 -4.14
N ASP A 275 -3.40 3.22 -4.23
CA ASP A 275 -2.07 3.22 -4.83
C ASP A 275 -2.12 3.15 -6.37
N ALA A 276 -3.13 2.49 -6.96
CA ALA A 276 -3.30 2.31 -8.40
C ALA A 276 -3.72 3.59 -9.14
N HIS A 277 -4.43 4.52 -8.47
CA HIS A 277 -4.76 5.83 -9.04
C HIS A 277 -3.55 6.78 -9.17
N LEU A 278 -2.37 6.34 -8.75
CA LEU A 278 -1.13 7.08 -8.87
C LEU A 278 -0.26 6.39 -9.92
N SER A 279 0.28 7.15 -10.88
CA SER A 279 1.24 6.61 -11.86
C SER A 279 2.49 6.01 -11.17
N ASP A 280 3.06 4.95 -11.74
CA ASP A 280 4.33 4.36 -11.28
C ASP A 280 5.54 5.29 -11.46
N LEU A 281 5.42 6.29 -12.35
CA LEU A 281 6.45 7.32 -12.57
C LEU A 281 6.16 8.61 -11.80
N SER A 282 5.10 8.65 -11.00
CA SER A 282 4.73 9.84 -10.22
C SER A 282 5.77 10.19 -9.15
N THR A 283 5.81 11.45 -8.74
CA THR A 283 6.60 11.87 -7.57
C THR A 283 6.18 11.12 -6.30
N VAL A 284 4.91 10.73 -6.17
CA VAL A 284 4.43 9.91 -5.06
C VAL A 284 5.08 8.53 -5.07
N ALA A 285 5.18 7.89 -6.23
CA ALA A 285 5.89 6.62 -6.38
C ALA A 285 7.38 6.76 -6.07
N ARG A 286 8.02 7.86 -6.49
CA ARG A 286 9.42 8.15 -6.15
C ARG A 286 9.65 8.30 -4.66
N VAL A 287 8.82 9.10 -3.98
CA VAL A 287 8.90 9.27 -2.52
C VAL A 287 8.59 7.97 -1.79
N ALA A 288 7.60 7.19 -2.23
CA ALA A 288 7.31 5.87 -1.67
C ALA A 288 8.49 4.91 -1.78
N GLY A 289 9.14 4.82 -2.96
CA GLY A 289 10.32 3.98 -3.16
C GLY A 289 11.51 4.45 -2.31
N ALA A 290 11.76 5.77 -2.25
CA ALA A 290 12.81 6.33 -1.40
C ALA A 290 12.60 6.03 0.09
N LEU A 291 11.37 6.18 0.58
CA LEU A 291 11.00 5.78 1.95
C LEU A 291 11.18 4.28 2.17
N ASN A 292 10.91 3.45 1.17
CA ASN A 292 11.06 2.01 1.25
C ASN A 292 12.53 1.61 1.40
N ALA A 293 13.41 2.22 0.60
CA ALA A 293 14.86 2.05 0.67
C ALA A 293 15.41 2.52 2.02
N LEU A 294 14.97 3.68 2.53
CA LEU A 294 15.37 4.17 3.87
C LEU A 294 14.92 3.23 4.99
N VAL A 295 13.71 2.69 4.91
CA VAL A 295 13.22 1.69 5.86
C VAL A 295 14.11 0.44 5.85
N ASP A 296 14.56 -0.01 4.68
CA ASP A 296 15.50 -1.14 4.59
C ASP A 296 16.88 -0.79 5.15
N LYS A 297 17.49 0.34 4.79
CA LYS A 297 18.76 0.82 5.36
C LYS A 297 18.71 0.92 6.89
N MET A 298 17.62 1.48 7.43
CA MET A 298 17.43 1.55 8.89
C MET A 298 17.21 0.18 9.56
N ARG A 299 16.71 -0.83 8.84
CA ARG A 299 16.57 -2.21 9.35
C ARG A 299 17.85 -3.01 9.22
N GLU A 300 18.67 -2.70 8.23
CA GLU A 300 20.00 -3.27 7.98
C GLU A 300 21.06 -2.66 8.92
N GLY A 301 20.70 -1.63 9.70
CA GLY A 301 21.57 -1.01 10.70
C GLY A 301 22.53 0.02 10.12
N SER A 302 22.21 0.61 8.96
CA SER A 302 23.01 1.68 8.35
C SER A 302 23.03 3.00 9.15
N TYR A 303 22.14 3.13 10.14
CA TYR A 303 22.03 4.28 11.03
C TYR A 303 22.15 3.84 12.48
N GLN A 304 22.35 4.79 13.41
CA GLN A 304 22.42 4.47 14.83
C GLN A 304 21.10 3.85 15.33
N GLY A 305 21.12 2.56 15.63
CA GLY A 305 19.95 1.78 16.03
C GLY A 305 19.38 0.94 14.89
N THR A 306 18.20 0.37 15.08
CA THR A 306 17.56 -0.47 14.07
C THR A 306 16.04 -0.38 14.22
N LEU A 307 15.31 -0.19 13.13
CA LEU A 307 13.85 -0.19 13.17
C LEU A 307 13.30 -1.58 13.48
N ARG A 308 12.46 -1.66 14.50
CA ARG A 308 11.80 -2.89 14.96
C ARG A 308 10.27 -2.81 14.86
N MET A 309 9.71 -1.65 15.20
CA MET A 309 8.27 -1.43 15.31
C MET A 309 7.68 -0.72 14.08
N VAL A 310 8.42 0.24 13.51
CA VAL A 310 8.05 0.98 12.30
C VAL A 310 7.97 0.02 11.13
N SER A 311 6.73 -0.23 10.68
CA SER A 311 6.44 -1.06 9.53
C SER A 311 6.35 -0.23 8.24
N ARG A 312 6.65 -0.84 7.10
CA ARG A 312 6.39 -0.24 5.77
C ARG A 312 4.92 0.22 5.63
N TYR A 313 4.00 -0.53 6.23
CA TYR A 313 2.58 -0.15 6.24
C TYR A 313 2.34 1.15 7.00
N MET A 314 3.00 1.34 8.15
CA MET A 314 2.90 2.61 8.90
C MET A 314 3.48 3.77 8.10
N THR A 315 4.63 3.58 7.44
CA THR A 315 5.23 4.57 6.54
C THR A 315 4.30 4.91 5.37
N SER A 316 3.68 3.91 4.74
CA SER A 316 2.68 4.09 3.68
C SER A 316 1.44 4.85 4.20
N CYS A 317 0.98 4.57 5.42
CA CYS A 317 -0.12 5.32 6.03
C CYS A 317 0.26 6.80 6.28
N SER A 318 1.48 7.08 6.73
CA SER A 318 1.98 8.46 6.87
C SER A 318 2.07 9.18 5.52
N LEU A 319 2.51 8.50 4.47
CA LEU A 319 2.50 9.04 3.11
C LEU A 319 1.08 9.41 2.66
N ARG A 320 0.09 8.51 2.86
CA ARG A 320 -1.32 8.79 2.52
C ARG A 320 -1.90 9.97 3.30
N ARG A 321 -1.63 10.06 4.61
CA ARG A 321 -2.02 11.24 5.41
C ARG A 321 -1.33 12.51 4.94
N ARG A 322 -0.12 12.44 4.39
CA ARG A 322 0.53 13.59 3.76
C ARG A 322 -0.16 13.98 2.46
N LEU A 323 -0.55 13.02 1.62
CA LEU A 323 -1.31 13.30 0.39
C LEU A 323 -2.64 13.99 0.70
N ASP A 324 -3.39 13.50 1.69
CA ASP A 324 -4.65 14.12 2.12
C ASP A 324 -4.44 15.56 2.61
N ARG A 325 -3.39 15.79 3.42
CA ARG A 325 -3.05 17.16 3.86
C ARG A 325 -2.70 18.05 2.67
N CYS A 326 -1.91 17.56 1.72
CA CYS A 326 -1.60 18.30 0.50
C CYS A 326 -2.86 18.66 -0.29
N ALA A 327 -3.83 17.75 -0.40
CA ALA A 327 -5.08 17.98 -1.12
C ALA A 327 -5.92 19.14 -0.53
N THR A 328 -5.77 19.42 0.77
CA THR A 328 -6.44 20.54 1.45
C THR A 328 -5.74 21.91 1.31
N LEU A 329 -4.56 21.96 0.70
CA LEU A 329 -3.83 23.22 0.53
C LEU A 329 -4.50 24.12 -0.53
N GLN A 330 -4.37 25.44 -0.34
CA GLN A 330 -5.03 26.41 -1.23
C GLN A 330 -4.36 26.50 -2.61
N ASN A 331 -3.02 26.49 -2.66
CA ASN A 331 -2.25 26.64 -3.89
C ASN A 331 -2.25 25.33 -4.68
N THR A 332 -2.47 25.40 -5.99
CA THR A 332 -2.57 24.20 -6.85
C THR A 332 -1.24 23.47 -6.98
N TYR A 333 -0.14 24.22 -7.05
CA TYR A 333 1.21 23.68 -7.08
C TYR A 333 1.54 22.91 -5.80
N SER A 334 1.09 23.41 -4.64
CA SER A 334 1.25 22.73 -3.35
C SER A 334 0.36 21.48 -3.21
N ARG A 335 -0.79 21.44 -3.91
CA ARG A 335 -1.69 20.27 -3.94
C ARG A 335 -1.13 19.12 -4.78
N ALA A 336 -0.42 19.43 -5.86
CA ALA A 336 -0.10 18.47 -6.91
C ALA A 336 1.07 17.51 -6.62
N PHE A 337 1.64 17.52 -5.39
CA PHE A 337 2.76 16.66 -4.98
C PHE A 337 3.90 16.63 -6.03
N VAL A 338 4.34 17.82 -6.43
CA VAL A 338 5.25 18.06 -7.57
C VAL A 338 6.67 17.56 -7.34
N SER A 339 7.37 17.31 -8.44
CA SER A 339 8.72 16.73 -8.46
C SER A 339 9.74 17.54 -7.65
N ALA A 340 9.67 18.87 -7.76
CA ALA A 340 10.57 19.81 -7.08
C ALA A 340 10.51 19.72 -5.54
N HIS A 341 9.48 19.07 -4.98
CA HIS A 341 9.22 18.99 -3.55
C HIS A 341 9.28 17.57 -2.99
N ALA A 342 9.84 16.63 -3.75
CA ALA A 342 9.96 15.23 -3.34
C ALA A 342 10.70 15.10 -1.99
N SER A 343 11.84 15.77 -1.83
CA SER A 343 12.62 15.75 -0.58
C SER A 343 11.85 16.36 0.60
N HIS A 344 11.15 17.48 0.38
CA HIS A 344 10.31 18.13 1.39
C HIS A 344 9.24 17.19 1.92
N HIS A 345 8.54 16.48 1.03
CA HIS A 345 7.51 15.51 1.42
C HIS A 345 8.09 14.31 2.17
N MET A 346 9.21 13.75 1.68
CA MET A 346 9.90 12.65 2.33
C MET A 346 10.31 13.00 3.77
N LEU A 347 10.92 14.18 3.98
CA LEU A 347 11.38 14.63 5.29
C LEU A 347 10.23 14.82 6.29
N LEU A 348 9.10 15.39 5.85
CA LEU A 348 7.91 15.53 6.71
C LEU A 348 7.30 14.18 7.11
N ILE A 349 7.32 13.20 6.21
CA ILE A 349 6.85 11.85 6.51
C ILE A 349 7.75 11.17 7.54
N LEU A 350 9.08 11.30 7.40
CA LEU A 350 10.03 10.79 8.38
C LEU A 350 9.88 11.46 9.75
N ASP A 351 9.68 12.78 9.78
CA ASP A 351 9.46 13.53 11.03
C ASP A 351 8.14 13.15 11.70
N GLU A 352 7.07 12.91 10.93
CA GLU A 352 5.81 12.37 11.46
C GLU A 352 6.02 10.98 12.09
N LEU A 353 6.83 10.12 11.48
CA LEU A 353 7.16 8.82 12.06
C LEU A 353 7.93 8.97 13.39
N VAL A 354 8.83 9.95 13.51
CA VAL A 354 9.47 10.28 14.81
C VAL A 354 8.40 10.69 15.82
N CYS A 355 7.46 11.57 15.43
CA CYS A 355 6.38 12.00 16.32
C CYS A 355 5.53 10.82 16.81
N ILE A 356 5.16 9.91 15.91
CA ILE A 356 4.40 8.70 16.25
C ILE A 356 5.21 7.84 17.24
N CYS A 357 6.49 7.62 17.00
CA CYS A 357 7.34 6.81 17.89
C CYS A 357 7.52 7.43 19.28
N GLU A 358 7.65 8.75 19.39
CA GLU A 358 7.85 9.43 20.69
C GLU A 358 6.53 9.69 21.41
N ARG A 359 5.64 10.45 20.77
CA ARG A 359 4.44 11.02 21.39
C ARG A 359 3.20 10.14 21.21
N GLY A 360 3.24 9.23 20.26
CA GLY A 360 2.08 8.44 19.87
C GLY A 360 1.28 9.15 18.79
N GLY A 361 0.07 8.65 18.54
CA GLY A 361 -0.79 9.14 17.47
C GLY A 361 -1.32 8.03 16.60
N VAL A 362 -2.01 8.44 15.54
CA VAL A 362 -2.67 7.56 14.57
C VAL A 362 -1.62 6.96 13.64
N ALA A 363 -1.51 5.63 13.65
CA ALA A 363 -0.55 4.91 12.81
C ALA A 363 -1.20 4.35 11.53
N GLY A 364 -2.51 4.08 11.56
CA GLY A 364 -3.25 3.58 10.39
C GLY A 364 -3.89 4.67 9.54
N TYR A 365 -4.38 4.22 8.39
CA TYR A 365 -5.10 5.06 7.44
C TYR A 365 -6.58 4.70 7.42
N VAL A 366 -6.93 3.52 6.90
CA VAL A 366 -8.34 3.06 6.76
C VAL A 366 -9.04 2.94 8.12
N TRP A 367 -8.37 2.32 9.09
CA TRP A 367 -8.75 2.34 10.50
C TRP A 367 -7.74 3.22 11.23
N GLY A 368 -8.22 4.28 11.88
CA GLY A 368 -7.42 5.25 12.63
C GLY A 368 -6.84 4.71 13.94
N TRP A 369 -6.36 3.46 13.94
CA TRP A 369 -5.74 2.83 15.11
C TRP A 369 -4.44 3.54 15.51
N GLY A 370 -4.19 3.62 16.82
CA GLY A 370 -2.97 4.21 17.37
C GLY A 370 -1.75 3.31 17.25
N ARG A 371 -0.54 3.86 17.47
CA ARG A 371 0.74 3.11 17.37
C ARG A 371 0.74 1.74 18.07
N GLY A 372 0.11 1.66 19.25
CA GLY A 372 0.12 0.47 20.10
C GLY A 372 -0.92 -0.58 19.73
N ALA A 373 -1.81 -0.28 18.77
CA ALA A 373 -2.83 -1.21 18.28
C ALA A 373 -2.38 -1.94 17.01
N GLY A 374 -1.25 -1.56 16.44
CA GLY A 374 -0.68 -2.10 15.20
C GLY A 374 0.00 -3.47 15.35
N VAL A 375 -0.51 -4.53 14.71
CA VAL A 375 0.25 -5.78 14.48
C VAL A 375 0.32 -6.07 12.98
N ARG A 376 1.23 -5.40 12.28
CA ARG A 376 1.57 -5.77 10.89
C ARG A 376 3.09 -5.87 10.78
N ARG A 377 3.57 -7.11 10.92
CA ARG A 377 4.98 -7.59 10.93
C ARG A 377 5.71 -7.48 12.26
N GLY A 378 6.12 -8.64 12.80
CA GLY A 378 7.32 -8.80 13.64
C GLY A 378 7.34 -8.12 15.01
N GLY A 379 6.50 -7.13 15.27
CA GLY A 379 6.38 -6.45 16.55
C GLY A 379 5.75 -7.38 17.58
N ARG A 380 6.59 -8.21 18.22
CA ARG A 380 6.28 -8.75 19.54
C ARG A 380 5.92 -7.55 20.40
N GLY A 381 4.69 -7.48 20.91
CA GLY A 381 4.10 -6.32 21.59
C GLY A 381 5.14 -5.36 22.15
N GLY A 382 5.39 -4.28 21.40
CA GLY A 382 6.53 -3.41 21.66
C GLY A 382 6.42 -2.82 23.06
N ARG A 383 7.43 -3.07 23.89
CA ARG A 383 7.54 -2.35 25.16
C ARG A 383 7.82 -0.89 24.82
N GLY A 384 7.54 0.04 25.75
CA GLY A 384 7.82 1.47 25.52
C GLY A 384 9.26 1.75 25.05
N ALA A 385 10.22 0.91 25.46
CA ALA A 385 11.62 0.98 25.04
C ALA A 385 11.85 0.71 23.54
N ASP A 386 11.07 -0.16 22.89
CA ASP A 386 11.26 -0.49 21.46
C ASP A 386 10.85 0.69 20.55
N TRP A 387 9.80 1.42 20.91
CA TRP A 387 9.38 2.63 20.20
C TRP A 387 10.39 3.77 20.33
N GLN A 388 11.02 3.89 21.50
CA GLN A 388 12.09 4.87 21.70
C GLN A 388 13.32 4.53 20.86
N GLN A 389 13.66 3.24 20.71
CA GLN A 389 14.76 2.81 19.85
C GLN A 389 14.50 3.15 18.38
N ASP A 390 13.27 2.94 17.89
CA ASP A 390 12.88 3.33 16.54
C ASP A 390 12.91 4.86 16.35
N ALA A 391 12.49 5.64 17.35
CA ALA A 391 12.59 7.09 17.32
C ALA A 391 14.06 7.57 17.20
N VAL A 392 14.98 6.96 17.96
CA VAL A 392 16.42 7.25 17.88
C VAL A 392 16.96 6.93 16.48
N CYS A 393 16.57 5.80 15.90
CA CYS A 393 17.00 5.39 14.56
C CYS A 393 16.49 6.37 13.47
N LEU A 394 15.22 6.77 13.54
CA LEU A 394 14.65 7.76 12.62
C LEU A 394 15.32 9.13 12.76
N ARG A 395 15.60 9.57 14.00
CA ARG A 395 16.34 10.82 14.25
C ARG A 395 17.75 10.77 13.68
N ALA A 396 18.46 9.66 13.88
CA ALA A 396 19.79 9.47 13.31
C ALA A 396 19.75 9.55 11.78
N CYS A 397 18.76 8.91 11.14
CA CYS A 397 18.54 9.01 9.70
C CYS A 397 18.31 10.46 9.24
N LEU A 398 17.41 11.20 9.91
CA LEU A 398 17.15 12.61 9.60
C LEU A 398 18.39 13.50 9.80
N HIS A 399 19.18 13.27 10.85
CA HIS A 399 20.44 13.98 11.08
C HIS A 399 21.47 13.68 9.99
N THR A 400 21.61 12.43 9.56
CA THR A 400 22.49 12.08 8.44
C THR A 400 22.05 12.77 7.15
N ILE A 401 20.75 12.77 6.84
CA ILE A 401 20.22 13.48 5.66
C ILE A 401 20.49 14.99 5.76
N HIS A 402 20.34 15.58 6.95
CA HIS A 402 20.65 16.99 7.20
C HIS A 402 22.14 17.31 6.98
N GLN A 403 23.04 16.45 7.43
CA GLN A 403 24.49 16.60 7.21
C GLN A 403 24.89 16.46 5.74
N MET A 404 24.16 15.65 4.96
CA MET A 404 24.37 15.47 3.53
C MET A 404 23.81 16.61 2.67
N ALA A 405 22.91 17.43 3.23
CA ALA A 405 22.24 18.48 2.47
C ALA A 405 23.21 19.62 2.16
N SER A 406 23.64 19.72 0.91
CA SER A 406 24.47 20.82 0.44
C SER A 406 23.67 22.11 0.35
N ASN A 407 24.30 23.24 0.67
CA ASN A 407 23.68 24.56 0.47
C ASN A 407 24.03 25.17 -0.90
N ASP A 408 24.64 24.38 -1.79
CA ASP A 408 24.96 24.80 -3.15
C ASP A 408 23.70 25.22 -3.90
N GLU A 409 23.83 26.28 -4.68
CA GLU A 409 22.74 26.77 -5.52
C GLU A 409 22.52 25.80 -6.69
N VAL A 410 21.58 24.88 -6.52
CA VAL A 410 21.14 24.00 -7.59
C VAL A 410 20.08 24.76 -8.40
N PRO A 411 20.30 25.06 -9.70
CA PRO A 411 19.27 25.68 -10.51
C PRO A 411 18.09 24.70 -10.73
N PRO A 412 16.85 25.21 -10.91
CA PRO A 412 15.73 24.35 -11.24
C PRO A 412 16.01 23.63 -12.57
N THR A 413 15.66 22.35 -12.63
CA THR A 413 15.76 21.60 -13.88
C THR A 413 14.77 22.17 -14.92
N PRO A 414 14.99 21.94 -16.23
CA PRO A 414 14.02 22.32 -17.25
C PRO A 414 12.63 21.73 -17.01
N ALA A 415 12.56 20.51 -16.47
CA ALA A 415 11.30 19.84 -16.13
C ALA A 415 10.58 20.53 -14.96
N GLU A 416 11.30 20.87 -13.89
CA GLU A 416 10.74 21.63 -12.76
C GLU A 416 10.28 23.02 -13.19
N SER A 417 11.06 23.70 -14.02
CA SER A 417 10.71 25.02 -14.57
C SER A 417 9.42 24.96 -15.40
N LEU A 418 9.29 23.93 -16.24
CA LEU A 418 8.08 23.68 -17.02
C LEU A 418 6.88 23.36 -16.10
N GLU A 419 7.06 22.50 -15.11
CA GLU A 419 6.02 22.12 -14.14
C GLU A 419 5.49 23.36 -13.41
N ILE A 420 6.38 24.23 -12.91
CA ILE A 420 6.01 25.50 -12.27
C ILE A 420 5.17 26.37 -13.22
N ILE A 421 5.65 26.60 -14.45
CA ILE A 421 4.94 27.45 -15.43
C ILE A 421 3.54 26.89 -15.76
N LEU A 422 3.42 25.57 -15.89
CA LEU A 422 2.13 24.92 -16.16
C LEU A 422 1.15 25.12 -14.99
N PHE A 423 1.59 24.84 -13.76
CA PHE A 423 0.74 25.01 -12.58
C PHE A 423 0.36 26.46 -12.32
N ASP A 424 1.29 27.40 -12.51
CA ASP A 424 1.03 28.82 -12.29
C ASP A 424 -0.01 29.34 -13.30
N ARG A 425 0.08 28.89 -14.56
CA ARG A 425 -0.93 29.20 -15.58
C ARG A 425 -2.29 28.58 -15.26
N TRP A 426 -2.33 27.34 -14.77
CA TRP A 426 -3.56 26.68 -14.36
C TRP A 426 -4.21 27.38 -13.16
N GLU A 427 -3.41 27.82 -12.18
CA GLU A 427 -3.92 28.54 -11.03
C GLU A 427 -4.54 29.90 -11.42
N ASN A 428 -3.91 30.63 -12.33
CA ASN A 428 -4.47 31.86 -12.87
C ASN A 428 -5.81 31.62 -13.57
N LEU A 429 -5.96 30.52 -14.32
CA LEU A 429 -7.23 30.12 -14.93
C LEU A 429 -8.30 29.77 -13.88
N ASN A 430 -7.92 29.14 -12.77
CA ASN A 430 -8.83 28.84 -11.67
C ASN A 430 -9.30 30.12 -10.96
N LYS A 431 -8.41 31.11 -10.77
CA LYS A 431 -8.76 32.41 -10.18
C LYS A 431 -9.73 33.22 -11.06
N GLU A 432 -9.61 33.11 -12.38
CA GLU A 432 -10.53 33.74 -13.34
C GLU A 432 -11.93 33.09 -13.35
N TYR A 433 -12.03 31.82 -12.94
CA TYR A 433 -13.29 31.07 -12.98
C TYR A 433 -14.20 31.45 -11.81
N LYS A 434 -15.35 32.07 -12.12
CA LYS A 434 -16.37 32.49 -11.15
C LYS A 434 -17.52 31.49 -10.95
N GLY A 435 -17.44 30.31 -11.57
CA GLY A 435 -18.52 29.31 -11.46
C GLY A 435 -18.42 28.50 -10.16
N SER A 436 -19.54 28.25 -9.50
CA SER A 436 -19.61 27.25 -8.42
C SER A 436 -20.08 25.91 -8.99
N GLY A 437 -19.15 25.05 -9.38
CA GLY A 437 -19.46 23.71 -9.85
C GLY A 437 -18.23 22.96 -10.36
N PRO A 438 -18.31 21.62 -10.51
CA PRO A 438 -17.20 20.76 -10.93
C PRO A 438 -16.86 20.86 -12.43
N THR A 439 -17.43 21.82 -13.15
CA THR A 439 -17.29 21.97 -14.60
C THR A 439 -16.12 22.89 -14.95
N TYR A 440 -15.22 22.45 -15.83
CA TYR A 440 -14.19 23.33 -16.37
C TYR A 440 -14.76 24.39 -17.32
N SER A 441 -14.23 25.61 -17.25
CA SER A 441 -14.49 26.66 -18.22
C SER A 441 -13.92 26.34 -19.61
N ARG A 442 -14.45 27.01 -20.65
CA ARG A 442 -13.91 26.93 -22.02
C ARG A 442 -12.43 27.33 -22.12
N ARG A 443 -11.92 28.16 -21.20
CA ARG A 443 -10.49 28.53 -21.15
C ARG A 443 -9.66 27.42 -20.51
N GLN A 444 -10.13 26.85 -19.40
CA GLN A 444 -9.48 25.68 -18.76
C GLN A 444 -9.42 24.49 -19.71
N LEU A 445 -10.52 24.14 -20.39
CA LEU A 445 -10.52 23.05 -21.38
C LEU A 445 -9.57 23.31 -22.56
N ARG A 446 -9.50 24.55 -23.06
CA ARG A 446 -8.53 24.93 -24.11
C ARG A 446 -7.09 24.83 -23.64
N TYR A 447 -6.82 25.16 -22.39
CA TYR A 447 -5.49 25.03 -21.81
C TYR A 447 -5.09 23.56 -21.68
N LEU A 448 -5.96 22.74 -21.08
CA LEU A 448 -5.72 21.29 -20.96
C LEU A 448 -5.53 20.65 -22.35
N TRP A 449 -6.31 21.06 -23.35
CA TRP A 449 -6.15 20.57 -24.73
C TRP A 449 -4.78 20.89 -25.31
N ARG A 450 -4.30 22.12 -25.11
CA ARG A 450 -2.97 22.52 -25.58
C ARG A 450 -1.85 21.76 -24.88
N VAL A 451 -1.98 21.52 -23.57
CA VAL A 451 -1.02 20.71 -22.82
C VAL A 451 -1.00 19.28 -23.36
N ALA A 452 -2.18 18.67 -23.53
CA ALA A 452 -2.29 17.32 -24.08
C ALA A 452 -1.74 17.22 -25.51
N ASP A 453 -2.10 18.14 -26.42
CA ASP A 453 -1.58 18.18 -27.79
C ASP A 453 -0.05 18.31 -27.82
N ALA A 454 0.52 19.17 -26.97
CA ALA A 454 1.96 19.32 -26.85
C ALA A 454 2.64 18.04 -26.32
N LEU A 455 2.06 17.39 -25.30
CA LEU A 455 2.58 16.12 -24.76
C LEU A 455 2.55 15.00 -25.80
N VAL A 456 1.47 14.88 -26.58
CA VAL A 456 1.39 13.91 -27.69
C VAL A 456 2.45 14.18 -28.75
N ARG A 457 2.64 15.45 -29.16
CA ARG A 457 3.69 15.82 -30.11
C ARG A 457 5.08 15.48 -29.58
N CYS A 458 5.39 15.81 -28.32
CA CYS A 458 6.66 15.47 -27.70
C CYS A 458 6.90 13.96 -27.68
N LYS A 459 5.88 13.16 -27.34
CA LYS A 459 5.97 11.69 -27.40
C LYS A 459 6.27 11.20 -28.82
N ASN A 460 5.56 11.70 -29.83
CA ASN A 460 5.79 11.30 -31.22
C ASN A 460 7.21 11.62 -31.68
N MET A 461 7.79 12.73 -31.24
CA MET A 461 9.20 13.07 -31.51
C MET A 461 10.17 12.07 -30.85
N ILE A 462 9.92 11.67 -29.60
CA ILE A 462 10.74 10.69 -28.88
C ILE A 462 10.65 9.29 -29.53
N VAL A 463 9.46 8.91 -30.01
CA VAL A 463 9.26 7.64 -30.74
C VAL A 463 10.01 7.66 -32.08
N CYS A 464 10.02 8.79 -32.78
CA CYS A 464 10.77 8.95 -34.03
C CYS A 464 12.30 8.84 -33.84
N ASP A 465 12.86 9.39 -32.75
CA ASP A 465 14.31 9.27 -32.44
C ASP A 465 14.74 7.84 -32.09
N ASN A 466 13.82 7.00 -31.60
CA ASN A 466 14.11 5.60 -31.27
C ASN A 466 14.18 4.65 -32.48
N HIS A 467 13.88 5.13 -33.70
CA HIS A 467 13.92 4.32 -34.93
C HIS A 467 15.31 4.25 -35.62
N SER A 468 16.41 4.57 -34.93
CA SER A 468 17.73 4.13 -35.41
C SER A 468 17.82 2.59 -35.29
N ASN A 469 17.88 1.89 -36.42
CA ASN A 469 17.77 0.43 -36.55
C ASN A 469 18.76 -0.40 -35.70
N PHE A 470 19.75 0.24 -35.06
CA PHE A 470 20.72 -0.41 -34.19
C PHE A 470 20.21 -0.66 -32.75
N ARG A 471 19.23 0.12 -32.26
CA ARG A 471 18.66 -0.03 -30.90
C ARG A 471 17.37 -0.85 -30.82
N ALA A 472 16.66 -1.02 -31.94
CA ALA A 472 15.38 -1.76 -31.99
C ALA A 472 15.50 -3.21 -31.49
N ASN A 473 16.67 -3.85 -31.68
CA ASN A 473 16.92 -5.21 -31.20
C ASN A 473 17.26 -5.30 -29.70
N LEU A 474 17.51 -4.17 -29.01
CA LEU A 474 17.75 -4.16 -27.56
C LEU A 474 16.50 -3.76 -26.75
N ILE A 475 15.49 -3.15 -27.38
CA ILE A 475 14.33 -2.54 -26.69
C ILE A 475 13.13 -3.51 -26.59
N GLN A 476 13.12 -4.64 -27.30
CA GLN A 476 12.03 -5.62 -27.22
C GLN A 476 11.87 -6.33 -25.85
N VAL A 477 12.73 -6.07 -24.86
CA VAL A 477 12.67 -6.73 -23.55
C VAL A 477 12.11 -5.84 -22.41
N THR A 478 11.90 -4.52 -22.60
CA THR A 478 11.51 -3.63 -21.47
C THR A 478 10.58 -2.46 -21.80
N ALA A 479 9.58 -2.62 -22.68
CA ALA A 479 8.57 -1.58 -22.89
C ALA A 479 7.47 -1.59 -21.80
N GLN A 480 7.77 -1.08 -20.60
CA GLN A 480 6.80 -0.71 -19.54
C GLN A 480 6.31 0.75 -19.71
N GLY A 481 5.95 1.17 -20.93
CA GLY A 481 5.79 2.59 -21.28
C GLY A 481 4.41 3.06 -21.75
N ASP A 482 3.39 2.20 -21.75
CA ASP A 482 2.07 2.52 -22.32
C ASP A 482 1.06 3.12 -21.31
N ASP A 483 1.27 2.96 -20.00
CA ASP A 483 0.34 3.44 -18.96
C ASP A 483 0.11 4.98 -19.00
N ALA A 484 1.14 5.75 -19.32
CA ALA A 484 1.03 7.21 -19.44
C ALA A 484 0.19 7.67 -20.64
N ILE A 485 0.02 6.82 -21.66
CA ILE A 485 -0.88 7.09 -22.79
C ILE A 485 -2.32 6.85 -22.35
N GLU A 486 -2.58 5.77 -21.63
CA GLU A 486 -3.93 5.46 -21.14
C GLU A 486 -4.43 6.53 -20.16
N GLU A 487 -3.56 7.03 -19.27
CA GLU A 487 -3.88 8.17 -18.39
C GLU A 487 -4.18 9.45 -19.19
N LEU A 488 -3.39 9.75 -20.23
CA LEU A 488 -3.63 10.90 -21.11
C LEU A 488 -4.92 10.76 -21.93
N ILE A 489 -5.19 9.55 -22.46
CA ILE A 489 -6.42 9.21 -23.16
C ILE A 489 -7.61 9.34 -22.21
N HIS A 490 -7.48 8.91 -20.97
CA HIS A 490 -8.52 9.01 -19.96
C HIS A 490 -8.82 10.47 -19.59
N ILE A 491 -7.79 11.29 -19.38
CA ILE A 491 -7.93 12.74 -19.18
C ILE A 491 -8.60 13.39 -20.40
N LEU A 492 -8.16 13.04 -21.62
CA LEU A 492 -8.76 13.53 -22.86
C LEU A 492 -10.23 13.07 -23.01
N ALA A 493 -10.57 11.84 -22.62
CA ALA A 493 -11.94 11.33 -22.64
C ALA A 493 -12.84 12.11 -21.67
N ILE A 494 -12.39 12.34 -20.43
CA ILE A 494 -13.10 13.17 -19.45
C ILE A 494 -13.27 14.59 -19.99
N MET A 495 -12.22 15.17 -20.58
CA MET A 495 -12.29 16.51 -21.17
C MET A 495 -13.28 16.56 -22.34
N LEU A 496 -13.32 15.54 -23.19
CA LEU A 496 -14.23 15.45 -24.32
C LEU A 496 -15.67 15.25 -23.86
N ASP A 497 -15.91 14.42 -22.84
CA ASP A 497 -17.23 14.24 -22.24
C ASP A 497 -17.75 15.54 -21.61
N GLN A 498 -16.90 16.24 -20.85
CA GLN A 498 -17.26 17.53 -20.26
C GLN A 498 -17.43 18.62 -21.33
N ALA A 499 -16.61 18.63 -22.38
CA ALA A 499 -16.76 19.55 -23.51
C ALA A 499 -18.05 19.28 -24.30
N ARG A 500 -18.41 18.01 -24.52
CA ARG A 500 -19.68 17.58 -25.12
C ARG A 500 -20.84 18.05 -24.25
N ASP A 501 -20.78 17.83 -22.94
CA ASP A 501 -21.82 18.21 -22.01
C ASP A 501 -22.01 19.73 -21.95
N LEU A 502 -20.92 20.51 -21.99
CA LEU A 502 -20.99 21.97 -22.10
C LEU A 502 -21.55 22.43 -23.45
N TYR A 503 -21.22 21.73 -24.54
CA TYR A 503 -21.73 22.06 -25.87
C TYR A 503 -23.23 21.75 -25.99
N THR A 504 -23.65 20.56 -25.56
CA THR A 504 -25.05 20.10 -25.57
C THR A 504 -25.93 20.91 -24.63
N ASN A 505 -25.47 21.20 -23.40
CA ASN A 505 -26.21 22.05 -22.45
C ASN A 505 -26.32 23.51 -22.91
N ASN A 506 -25.31 24.05 -23.60
CA ASN A 506 -25.41 25.39 -24.21
C ASN A 506 -26.32 25.40 -25.44
N PHE A 507 -26.39 24.30 -26.20
CA PHE A 507 -27.31 24.16 -27.33
C PHE A 507 -28.77 24.07 -26.86
N GLN A 508 -29.04 23.29 -25.81
CA GLN A 508 -30.37 23.16 -25.20
C GLN A 508 -30.85 24.44 -24.52
N ARG A 509 -29.95 25.23 -23.91
CA ARG A 509 -30.29 26.57 -23.39
C ARG A 509 -30.74 27.56 -24.47
N HIS A 510 -30.38 27.34 -25.74
CA HIS A 510 -30.86 28.14 -26.85
C HIS A 510 -32.17 27.62 -27.48
N THR A 511 -32.62 26.41 -27.13
CA THR A 511 -33.79 25.78 -27.80
C THR A 511 -34.94 25.40 -26.88
N VAL A 512 -34.75 25.21 -25.58
CA VAL A 512 -35.87 24.86 -24.67
C VAL A 512 -35.61 25.43 -23.29
N GLY A 513 -36.09 26.64 -23.04
CA GLY A 513 -36.36 27.06 -21.66
C GLY A 513 -37.60 26.30 -21.18
N GLU A 514 -37.42 25.26 -20.36
CA GLU A 514 -38.31 24.86 -19.24
C GLU A 514 -38.19 23.41 -18.76
N LEU A 515 -37.43 22.53 -19.42
CA LEU A 515 -37.36 21.12 -19.05
C LEU A 515 -35.94 20.66 -18.73
N ASP A 516 -35.38 21.02 -17.56
CA ASP A 516 -34.25 20.22 -17.04
C ASP A 516 -33.89 20.37 -15.54
N LYS A 517 -34.88 20.27 -14.66
CA LYS A 517 -34.62 20.13 -13.20
C LYS A 517 -34.57 18.68 -12.70
N GLU A 518 -34.85 17.69 -13.54
CA GLU A 518 -34.95 16.28 -13.10
C GLU A 518 -33.89 15.34 -13.69
N LEU A 519 -33.21 15.65 -14.80
CA LEU A 519 -32.13 14.81 -15.33
C LEU A 519 -30.75 15.11 -14.71
N SER A 520 -30.61 16.25 -14.01
CA SER A 520 -29.36 16.62 -13.34
C SER A 520 -29.06 15.78 -12.10
N SER A 521 -30.05 15.05 -11.56
CA SER A 521 -29.86 14.15 -10.41
C SER A 521 -29.30 12.78 -10.78
N TYR A 522 -29.39 12.35 -12.05
CA TYR A 522 -28.92 11.02 -12.47
C TYR A 522 -27.47 10.97 -12.95
N ARG A 523 -26.82 12.12 -13.20
CA ARG A 523 -25.38 12.18 -13.55
C ARG A 523 -24.44 12.17 -12.35
N TYR A 524 -24.96 12.23 -11.13
CA TYR A 524 -24.16 12.25 -9.89
C TYR A 524 -23.72 10.87 -9.39
N ILE A 525 -24.14 9.78 -10.02
CA ILE A 525 -23.85 8.41 -9.53
C ILE A 525 -22.60 7.79 -10.18
N LEU A 526 -22.05 8.37 -11.26
CA LEU A 526 -20.89 7.78 -11.96
C LEU A 526 -19.52 8.40 -11.61
N ILE A 527 -19.48 9.40 -10.72
CA ILE A 527 -18.22 10.07 -10.31
C ILE A 527 -17.78 9.65 -8.90
N GLU A 528 -18.50 8.77 -8.20
CA GLU A 528 -18.09 8.24 -6.88
C GLU A 528 -17.49 6.81 -6.92
N VAL A 529 -17.08 6.29 -8.08
CA VAL A 529 -16.43 4.95 -8.18
C VAL A 529 -15.17 4.96 -9.06
N LEU A 530 -14.51 6.10 -9.21
CA LEU A 530 -13.13 6.21 -9.71
C LEU A 530 -12.34 7.09 -8.75
#